data_AF-A0A2N5A9N2-F1
#
_entry.id   AF-A0A2N5A9N2-F1
#
_cell.length_a   1.000
_cell.length_b   1.000
_cell.length_c   1.000
_cell.angle_alpha   90.00
_cell.angle_beta   90.00
_cell.angle_gamma   90.00
#
_symmetry.space_group_name_H-M   'P 1'
#
loop_
_entity.id
_entity.type
_entity.pdbx_description
1 polymer ?
#
loop_
_entity_poly.entity_id
_entity_poly.type
_entity_poly.pdbx_seq_one_letter_code
_entity_poly.pdbx_strand_id
1 'polypeptide(L)'
;FHPVFDVDSLGRPVMRYIDQFVQPKDFEEGNWLSRLSDALETSKNILSIPVPVGKFLLINNLFWLHGRDRFTPHPDLRRELMRQRGYFAYSTNHYQTHQ
;
A
#
# COMPACT_ATOMS: atom_id res chain seq x y z
N PHE A 1 1.04 8.40 16.00
CA PHE A 1 2.39 8.45 15.41
C PHE A 1 2.88 7.03 15.21
N HIS A 2 3.39 6.71 14.03
CA HIS A 2 4.00 5.42 13.70
C HIS A 2 5.15 5.66 12.72
N PRO A 3 6.15 4.76 12.65
CA PRO A 3 7.19 4.84 11.64
C PRO A 3 6.64 4.52 10.24
N VAL A 4 7.41 4.88 9.21
CA VAL A 4 7.12 4.55 7.81
C VAL A 4 7.32 3.06 7.53
N PHE A 5 8.37 2.48 8.11
CA PHE A 5 8.68 1.06 8.05
C PHE A 5 8.44 0.40 9.41
N ASP A 6 8.05 -0.87 9.37
CA ASP A 6 7.93 -1.74 10.54
C ASP A 6 8.41 -3.16 10.13
N VAL A 7 8.24 -4.16 10.99
CA VAL A 7 8.57 -5.56 10.67
C VAL A 7 7.40 -6.51 10.90
N ASP A 8 7.36 -7.59 10.12
CA ASP A 8 6.45 -8.70 10.38
C ASP A 8 6.93 -9.61 11.53
N SER A 9 6.18 -10.68 11.82
CA SER A 9 6.51 -11.64 12.88
C SER A 9 7.82 -12.40 12.69
N LEU A 10 8.44 -12.33 11.51
CA LEU A 10 9.75 -12.89 11.19
C LEU A 10 10.84 -11.83 11.07
N GLY A 11 10.55 -10.56 11.39
CA GLY A 11 11.51 -9.46 11.31
C GLY A 11 11.70 -8.90 9.89
N ARG A 12 10.84 -9.24 8.92
CA ARG A 12 10.97 -8.76 7.53
C ARG A 12 10.29 -7.40 7.36
N PRO A 13 10.85 -6.47 6.55
CA PRO A 13 10.29 -5.13 6.40
C PRO A 13 8.84 -5.13 5.86
N VAL A 14 8.00 -4.31 6.48
CA VAL A 14 6.66 -3.94 6.01
C VAL A 14 6.53 -2.41 6.02
N MET A 15 5.51 -1.86 5.36
CA MET A 15 5.40 -0.41 5.15
C MET A 15 4.02 0.14 5.51
N ARG A 16 4.00 1.36 6.07
CA ARG A 16 2.82 2.17 6.35
C ARG A 16 3.06 3.61 5.86
N TYR A 17 3.00 3.79 4.55
CA TYR A 17 3.35 5.05 3.88
C TYR A 17 2.23 5.54 2.95
N ILE A 18 2.00 6.85 2.97
CA ILE A 18 1.25 7.60 1.97
C ILE A 18 1.68 9.06 2.05
N ASP A 19 2.20 9.59 0.94
CA ASP A 19 2.76 10.94 0.80
C ASP A 19 1.79 12.04 1.25
N GLN A 20 0.51 11.91 0.94
CA GLN A 20 -0.53 12.90 1.24
C GLN A 20 -0.80 13.07 2.74
N PHE A 21 -0.55 12.04 3.57
CA PHE A 21 -0.93 12.06 4.99
C PHE A 21 0.26 12.01 5.95
N VAL A 22 1.45 11.64 5.49
CA VAL A 22 2.65 11.78 6.31
C VAL A 22 3.01 13.27 6.45
N GLN A 23 3.35 13.71 7.66
CA GLN A 23 3.64 15.12 7.98
C GLN A 23 5.06 15.20 8.57
N PRO A 24 6.11 15.47 7.77
CA PRO A 24 7.46 15.62 8.30
C PRO A 24 7.52 16.78 9.29
N LYS A 25 8.17 16.57 10.44
CA LYS A 25 8.26 17.60 11.48
C LYS A 25 9.30 18.70 11.15
N ASP A 26 10.26 18.38 10.29
CA ASP A 26 11.40 19.23 9.96
C ASP A 26 11.92 18.97 8.54
N PHE A 27 12.96 19.73 8.16
CA PHE A 27 13.60 19.64 6.86
C PHE A 27 14.31 18.31 6.63
N GLU A 28 14.82 17.66 7.68
CA GLU A 28 15.51 16.38 7.57
C GLU A 28 14.52 15.28 7.17
N GLU A 29 13.40 15.18 7.90
CA GLU A 29 12.34 14.22 7.59
C GLU A 29 11.73 14.51 6.21
N GLY A 30 11.50 15.77 5.86
CA GLY A 30 10.94 16.15 4.56
C GLY A 30 11.82 15.71 3.38
N ASN A 31 13.12 15.96 3.44
CA ASN A 31 14.05 15.54 2.39
C ASN A 31 14.21 14.01 2.31
N TRP A 32 14.14 13.32 3.43
CA TRP A 32 14.16 11.86 3.44
C TRP A 32 12.89 11.27 2.80
N LEU A 33 11.70 11.76 3.18
CA LEU A 33 10.42 11.32 2.63
C LEU A 33 10.28 11.63 1.13
N SER A 34 10.79 12.78 0.69
CA SER A 34 10.81 13.14 -0.74
C SER A 34 11.63 12.13 -1.56
N ARG A 35 12.86 11.84 -1.12
CA ARG A 35 13.72 10.84 -1.77
C ARG A 35 13.13 9.43 -1.71
N LEU A 36 12.45 9.07 -0.62
CA LEU A 36 11.71 7.81 -0.53
C LEU A 36 10.61 7.73 -1.58
N SER A 37 9.83 8.80 -1.75
CA SER A 37 8.78 8.87 -2.77
C SER A 37 9.34 8.65 -4.17
N ASP A 38 10.41 9.37 -4.53
CA ASP A 38 11.07 9.21 -5.84
C ASP A 38 11.59 7.78 -6.05
N ALA A 39 12.20 7.18 -5.02
CA ALA A 39 12.71 5.81 -5.09
C ALA A 39 11.60 4.76 -5.28
N LEU A 40 10.42 4.98 -4.67
CA LEU A 40 9.26 4.11 -4.83
C LEU A 40 8.68 4.23 -6.24
N GLU A 41 8.44 5.44 -6.73
CA GLU A 41 7.81 5.70 -8.02
C GLU A 41 8.71 5.34 -9.22
N THR A 42 10.03 5.36 -9.05
CA THR A 42 11.00 5.00 -10.11
C THR A 42 11.49 3.54 -10.04
N SER A 43 10.92 2.73 -9.15
CA SER A 43 11.30 1.33 -9.00
C SER A 43 11.07 0.52 -10.28
N LYS A 44 12.09 -0.23 -10.71
CA LYS A 44 12.02 -1.13 -11.88
C LYS A 44 11.10 -2.34 -11.66
N ASN A 45 10.67 -2.57 -10.42
CA ASN A 45 9.86 -3.73 -10.03
C ASN A 45 8.36 -3.39 -9.92
N ILE A 46 7.94 -2.20 -10.33
CA ILE A 46 6.52 -1.83 -10.37
C ILE A 46 5.80 -2.72 -11.39
N LEU A 47 4.69 -3.32 -10.96
CA LEU A 47 3.83 -4.12 -11.82
C LEU A 47 2.70 -3.25 -12.38
N SER A 48 2.55 -3.22 -13.70
CA SER A 48 1.37 -2.67 -14.36
C SER A 48 0.37 -3.78 -14.65
N ILE A 49 -0.76 -3.78 -13.94
CA ILE A 49 -1.74 -4.86 -13.96
C ILE A 49 -3.07 -4.33 -14.52
N PRO A 50 -3.48 -4.75 -15.73
CA PRO A 50 -4.83 -4.50 -16.21
C PRO A 50 -5.85 -5.24 -15.34
N VAL A 51 -6.92 -4.55 -14.94
CA VAL A 51 -8.06 -5.14 -14.21
C VAL A 51 -9.32 -5.03 -15.08
N PRO A 52 -9.63 -6.07 -15.88
CA PRO A 52 -10.86 -6.11 -16.67
C PRO A 52 -12.13 -6.02 -15.82
N VAL A 53 -13.23 -5.64 -16.47
CA VAL A 53 -14.58 -5.64 -15.85
C VAL A 53 -14.89 -7.02 -15.26
N GLY A 54 -15.47 -7.03 -14.06
CA GLY A 54 -15.82 -8.26 -13.33
C GLY A 54 -14.67 -8.88 -12.53
N LYS A 55 -13.46 -8.31 -12.58
CA LYS A 55 -12.31 -8.74 -11.76
C LYS A 55 -12.00 -7.74 -10.65
N PHE A 56 -11.36 -8.21 -9.59
CA PHE A 56 -10.84 -7.37 -8.51
C PHE A 56 -9.44 -7.85 -8.10
N LEU A 57 -8.64 -6.92 -7.58
CA LEU A 57 -7.36 -7.24 -6.94
C LEU A 57 -7.58 -7.39 -5.43
N LEU A 58 -7.02 -8.46 -4.86
CA LEU A 58 -6.92 -8.66 -3.42
C LEU A 58 -5.43 -8.76 -3.07
N ILE A 59 -4.94 -7.82 -2.28
CA ILE A 59 -3.52 -7.68 -1.94
C ILE A 59 -3.33 -7.52 -0.43
N ASN A 60 -2.18 -7.98 0.09
CA ASN A 60 -1.81 -7.75 1.48
C ASN A 60 -1.14 -6.38 1.64
N ASN A 61 -1.84 -5.46 2.31
CA ASN A 61 -1.43 -4.06 2.43
C ASN A 61 -0.21 -3.81 3.33
N LEU A 62 0.35 -4.84 3.98
CA LEU A 62 1.59 -4.67 4.75
C LEU A 62 2.83 -4.60 3.85
N PHE A 63 2.85 -5.34 2.75
CA PHE A 63 4.02 -5.45 1.87
C PHE A 63 3.73 -5.19 0.39
N TRP A 64 2.46 -5.01 0.01
CA TRP A 64 2.09 -4.46 -1.28
C TRP A 64 1.69 -2.99 -1.16
N LEU A 65 2.42 -2.14 -1.87
CA LEU A 65 1.95 -0.81 -2.22
C LEU A 65 1.12 -0.89 -3.50
N HIS A 66 0.21 0.04 -3.67
CA HIS A 66 -0.60 0.14 -4.88
C HIS A 66 -0.85 1.60 -5.24
N GLY A 67 -0.78 1.88 -6.54
CA GLY A 67 -1.09 3.16 -7.13
C GLY A 67 -1.92 2.95 -8.41
N ARG A 68 -2.04 4.00 -9.22
CA ARG A 68 -2.76 3.93 -10.49
C ARG A 68 -2.04 4.76 -11.53
N ASP A 69 -1.73 4.16 -12.66
CA ASP A 69 -1.16 4.86 -13.81
C ASP A 69 -2.13 5.90 -14.39
N ARG A 70 -1.58 6.80 -15.20
CA ARG A 70 -2.32 7.74 -16.02
C ARG A 70 -3.22 7.00 -17.02
N PHE A 71 -4.24 7.68 -17.50
CA PHE A 71 -5.06 7.22 -18.62
C PHE A 71 -5.39 8.39 -19.53
N THR A 72 -5.59 8.13 -20.81
CA THR A 72 -5.95 9.16 -21.79
C THR A 72 -7.37 9.65 -21.54
N PRO A 73 -7.61 10.96 -21.40
CA PRO A 73 -8.96 11.49 -21.30
C PRO A 73 -9.74 11.28 -22.60
N HIS A 74 -11.04 11.01 -22.51
CA HIS A 74 -11.92 10.88 -23.67
C HIS A 74 -13.34 11.36 -23.27
N PRO A 75 -14.08 12.08 -24.15
CA PRO A 75 -15.42 12.60 -23.84
C PRO A 75 -16.39 11.54 -23.31
N ASP A 76 -16.34 10.34 -23.91
CA ASP A 76 -17.19 9.21 -23.53
C ASP A 76 -16.54 8.21 -22.54
N LEU A 77 -15.41 8.58 -21.91
CA LEU A 77 -14.76 7.70 -20.95
C LEU A 77 -15.61 7.49 -19.71
N ARG A 78 -15.94 6.23 -19.40
CA ARG A 78 -16.57 5.83 -18.14
C ARG A 78 -15.76 4.74 -17.45
N ARG A 79 -15.32 5.01 -16.21
CA ARG A 79 -14.68 4.03 -15.32
C ARG A 79 -15.42 4.01 -14.00
N GLU A 80 -15.82 2.81 -13.58
CA GLU A 80 -16.47 2.57 -12.29
C GLU A 80 -15.63 1.58 -11.49
N LEU A 81 -15.45 1.85 -10.20
CA LEU A 81 -14.60 1.06 -9.31
C LEU A 81 -15.34 0.78 -8.01
N MET A 82 -15.04 -0.36 -7.41
CA MET A 82 -15.46 -0.73 -6.06
C MET A 82 -14.22 -1.00 -5.22
N ARG A 83 -14.24 -0.62 -3.93
CA ARG A 83 -13.14 -0.89 -3.00
C ARG A 83 -13.67 -1.41 -1.66
N GLN A 84 -12.99 -2.41 -1.10
CA GLN A 84 -13.13 -2.84 0.29
C GLN A 84 -11.75 -2.91 0.94
N ARG A 85 -11.70 -2.64 2.25
CA ARG A 85 -10.50 -2.68 3.08
C ARG A 85 -10.88 -3.34 4.41
N GLY A 86 -10.00 -4.16 4.97
CA GLY A 86 -10.29 -4.91 6.19
C GLY A 86 -9.02 -5.45 6.86
N TYR A 87 -9.22 -6.35 7.82
CA TYR A 87 -8.16 -7.07 8.52
C TYR A 87 -8.34 -8.58 8.30
N PHE A 88 -7.26 -9.35 8.43
CA PHE A 88 -7.35 -10.80 8.39
C PHE A 88 -7.90 -11.32 9.71
N ALA A 89 -8.89 -12.20 9.63
CA ALA A 89 -9.41 -12.97 10.75
C ALA A 89 -9.61 -14.41 10.28
N TYR A 90 -8.86 -15.33 10.86
CA TYR A 90 -8.88 -16.75 10.49
C TYR A 90 -8.47 -17.61 11.67
N SER A 91 -8.95 -18.86 11.69
CA SER A 91 -8.60 -19.81 12.74
C SER A 91 -7.22 -20.39 12.51
N THR A 92 -6.43 -20.49 13.58
CA THR A 92 -5.14 -21.18 13.63
C THR A 92 -5.02 -21.90 14.97
N ASN A 93 -4.22 -22.96 15.02
CA ASN A 93 -3.86 -23.56 16.30
C ASN A 93 -2.83 -22.64 16.99
N HIS A 94 -3.23 -22.01 18.08
CA HIS A 94 -2.40 -21.13 18.90
C HIS A 94 -2.77 -21.32 20.37
N TYR A 95 -1.85 -20.91 21.26
CA TYR A 95 -2.07 -21.02 22.70
C TYR A 95 -3.24 -20.14 23.14
N GLN A 96 -4.07 -20.68 24.03
CA GLN A 96 -5.08 -19.95 24.80
C GLN A 96 -4.95 -20.32 26.28
N THR A 97 -5.29 -19.40 27.16
CA THR A 97 -5.36 -19.65 28.61
C THR A 97 -6.81 -19.82 29.03
N HIS A 98 -7.03 -20.41 30.21
CA HIS A 98 -8.35 -20.73 30.77
C HIS A 98 -9.14 -21.78 29.97
N GLN A 99 -10.23 -22.26 30.57
CA GLN A 99 -11.25 -23.10 29.95
C GLN A 99 -12.45 -22.25 29.57
#